data_AF-A0A538U4C3-F1
#
_entry.id   AF-A0A538U4C3-F1
#
_cell.length_a   1.000
_cell.length_b   1.000
_cell.length_c   1.000
_cell.angle_alpha   90.00
_cell.angle_beta   90.00
_cell.angle_gamma   90.00
#
_symmetry.space_group_name_H-M   'P 1'
#
loop_
_entity.id
_entity.type
_entity.pdbx_description
1 polymer ?
#
loop_
_entity_poly.entity_id
_entity_poly.type
_entity_poly.pdbx_seq_one_letter_code
_entity_poly.pdbx_strand_id
1 'polypeptide(L)'
;MTREGRKETLSLVDAAEFLLEECRMVLPGMQALFGFQLIAVFSPSFSERLSAGEQRLHLIAIGLVALAVAIIMTPAAAHRQISAETMSRAFIMVATRLLLWSMLPLALGICLDFDLVGRLILGRGVLTTVLAAALFLVFVTLWFLLPRMRSVRETLALEE
;
A
#
# COMPACT_ATOMS: atom_id res chain seq x y z
N MET A 1 -35.29 8.09 -27.05
CA MET A 1 -34.37 9.05 -26.41
C MET A 1 -33.34 8.25 -25.63
N THR A 2 -32.23 7.93 -26.28
CA THR A 2 -31.09 7.19 -25.72
C THR A 2 -30.38 8.10 -24.72
N ARG A 3 -30.38 7.69 -23.44
CA ARG A 3 -29.59 8.31 -22.39
C ARG A 3 -28.15 7.79 -22.57
N GLU A 4 -27.44 8.30 -23.58
CA GLU A 4 -25.99 8.08 -23.70
C GLU A 4 -25.35 8.68 -22.45
N GLY A 5 -24.77 7.81 -21.60
CA GLY A 5 -23.95 8.19 -20.47
C GLY A 5 -22.87 9.16 -20.94
N ARG A 6 -23.03 10.43 -20.59
CA ARG A 6 -22.09 11.49 -20.91
C ARG A 6 -20.82 11.18 -20.14
N LYS A 7 -19.81 10.63 -20.82
CA LYS A 7 -18.46 10.48 -20.26
C LYS A 7 -17.98 11.87 -19.84
N GLU A 8 -18.07 12.20 -18.56
CA GLU A 8 -17.56 13.46 -18.03
C GLU A 8 -16.03 13.40 -18.09
N THR A 9 -15.45 14.15 -19.02
CA THR A 9 -14.00 14.27 -19.15
C THR A 9 -13.49 15.12 -17.99
N LEU A 10 -13.04 14.46 -16.93
CA LEU A 10 -12.40 15.07 -15.77
C LEU A 10 -11.23 15.98 -16.21
N SER A 11 -11.14 17.18 -15.62
CA SER A 11 -10.00 18.05 -15.90
C SER A 11 -8.71 17.45 -15.30
N LEU A 12 -7.56 17.81 -15.85
CA LEU A 12 -6.27 17.30 -15.34
C LEU A 12 -5.97 17.79 -13.92
N VAL A 13 -6.53 18.94 -13.54
CA VAL A 13 -6.39 19.50 -12.20
C VAL A 13 -7.19 18.66 -11.23
N ASP A 14 -8.48 18.44 -11.50
CA ASP A 14 -9.35 17.63 -10.63
C ASP A 14 -8.81 16.21 -10.46
N ALA A 15 -8.31 15.60 -11.55
CA ALA A 15 -7.73 14.26 -11.50
C ALA A 15 -6.44 14.19 -10.67
N ALA A 16 -5.63 15.25 -10.69
CA ALA A 16 -4.43 15.34 -9.86
C ALA A 16 -4.79 15.56 -8.37
N GLU A 17 -5.81 16.38 -8.10
CA GLU A 17 -6.30 16.62 -6.73
C GLU A 17 -6.88 15.35 -6.11
N PHE A 18 -7.76 14.63 -6.80
CA PHE A 18 -8.31 13.35 -6.30
C PHE A 18 -7.21 12.33 -6.01
N LEU A 19 -6.23 12.19 -6.90
CA LEU A 19 -5.12 11.27 -6.69
C LEU A 19 -4.26 11.65 -5.48
N LEU A 20 -4.04 12.94 -5.23
CA LEU A 20 -3.34 13.42 -4.05
C LEU A 20 -4.15 13.20 -2.77
N GLU A 21 -5.47 13.36 -2.83
CA GLU A 21 -6.38 13.05 -1.73
C GLU A 21 -6.38 11.55 -1.39
N GLU A 22 -6.41 10.66 -2.38
CA GLU A 22 -6.26 9.22 -2.19
C GLU A 22 -4.95 8.89 -1.47
N CYS A 23 -3.83 9.48 -1.91
CA CYS A 23 -2.53 9.31 -1.26
C CYS A 23 -2.56 9.78 0.21
N ARG A 24 -3.18 10.93 0.47
CA ARG A 24 -3.31 11.53 1.81
C ARG A 24 -4.26 10.74 2.72
N MET A 25 -5.23 10.04 2.16
CA MET A 25 -6.15 9.20 2.93
C MET A 25 -5.46 7.94 3.46
N VAL A 26 -4.57 7.34 2.66
CA VAL A 26 -3.88 6.09 3.03
C VAL A 26 -2.63 6.34 3.89
N LEU A 27 -1.95 7.47 3.67
CA LEU A 27 -0.67 7.79 4.32
C LEU A 27 -0.69 7.71 5.87
N PRO A 28 -1.70 8.24 6.60
CA PRO A 28 -1.75 8.13 8.06
C PRO A 28 -1.76 6.67 8.56
N GLY A 29 -2.44 5.77 7.84
CA GLY A 29 -2.47 4.35 8.19
C GLY A 29 -1.08 3.72 8.08
N MET A 30 -0.35 4.02 7.01
CA MET A 30 1.03 3.54 6.81
C MET A 30 2.00 4.12 7.84
N GLN A 31 1.84 5.40 8.20
CA GLN A 31 2.66 6.06 9.22
C GLN A 31 2.41 5.48 10.62
N ALA A 32 1.16 5.16 10.94
CA ALA A 32 0.81 4.51 12.21
C ALA A 32 1.46 3.12 12.30
N LEU A 33 1.35 2.30 11.24
CA LEU A 33 2.02 0.99 11.16
C LEU A 33 3.53 1.12 11.36
N PHE A 34 4.17 2.01 10.60
CA PHE A 34 5.60 2.28 10.74
C PHE A 34 5.99 2.69 12.16
N GLY A 35 5.24 3.60 12.78
CA GLY A 35 5.46 4.03 14.15
C GLY A 35 5.33 2.89 15.16
N PHE A 36 4.30 2.04 15.04
CA PHE A 36 4.13 0.88 15.92
C PHE A 36 5.25 -0.14 15.76
N GLN A 37 5.70 -0.41 14.54
CA GLN A 37 6.85 -1.29 14.31
C GLN A 37 8.12 -0.75 14.96
N LEU A 38 8.37 0.56 14.88
CA LEU A 38 9.51 1.20 15.55
C LEU A 38 9.43 1.08 17.07
N ILE A 39 8.26 1.36 17.65
CA ILE A 39 8.04 1.24 19.10
C ILE A 39 8.24 -0.19 19.57
N ALA A 40 7.83 -1.19 18.79
CA ALA A 40 7.98 -2.60 19.14
C ALA A 40 9.44 -2.99 19.42
N VAL A 41 10.42 -2.38 18.73
CA VAL A 41 11.86 -2.65 18.92
C VAL A 41 12.35 -2.28 20.33
N PHE A 42 11.73 -1.28 20.96
CA PHE A 42 12.09 -0.84 22.31
C PHE A 42 11.41 -1.65 23.42
N SER A 43 10.54 -2.61 23.07
CA SER A 43 9.95 -3.51 24.05
C SER A 43 10.95 -4.57 24.52
N PRO A 44 11.04 -4.88 25.83
CA PRO A 44 11.87 -5.99 26.32
C PRO A 44 11.56 -7.32 25.62
N SER A 45 10.30 -7.53 25.22
CA SER A 45 9.89 -8.73 24.49
C SER A 45 10.59 -8.88 23.14
N PHE A 46 11.02 -7.78 22.51
CA PHE A 46 11.72 -7.82 21.23
C PHE A 46 13.10 -8.47 21.35
N SER A 47 13.88 -8.11 22.37
CA SER A 47 15.21 -8.71 22.59
C SER A 47 15.13 -10.07 23.28
N GLU A 48 14.16 -10.28 24.17
CA GLU A 48 14.05 -11.50 24.97
C GLU A 48 13.39 -12.67 24.23
N ARG A 49 12.37 -12.41 23.39
CA ARG A 49 11.55 -13.47 22.79
C ARG A 49 11.89 -13.76 21.32
N LEU A 50 12.41 -12.77 20.59
CA LEU A 50 12.75 -12.95 19.18
C LEU A 50 14.22 -13.37 19.02
N SER A 51 14.41 -14.38 18.18
CA SER A 51 15.73 -14.77 17.69
C SER A 51 16.35 -13.69 16.80
N ALA A 52 17.66 -13.73 16.60
CA ALA A 52 18.35 -12.82 15.69
C ALA A 52 17.80 -12.86 14.24
N GLY A 53 17.28 -14.01 13.80
CA GLY A 53 16.61 -14.14 12.50
C GLY A 53 15.29 -13.36 12.44
N GLU A 54 14.48 -13.47 13.49
CA GLU A 54 13.20 -12.77 13.63
C GLU A 54 13.37 -11.26 13.77
N GLN A 55 14.40 -10.81 14.50
CA GLN A 55 14.74 -9.38 14.58
C GLN A 55 15.16 -8.80 13.21
N ARG A 56 15.92 -9.56 12.41
CA ARG A 56 16.24 -9.16 11.03
C ARG A 56 15.01 -9.15 10.13
N LEU A 57 14.09 -10.09 10.33
CA LEU A 57 12.82 -10.12 9.59
C LEU A 57 11.97 -8.88 9.89
N HIS A 58 11.90 -8.49 11.16
CA HIS A 58 11.26 -7.23 11.60
C HIS A 58 11.92 -6.00 10.96
N LEU A 59 13.26 -5.96 10.88
CA LEU A 59 13.97 -4.87 10.22
C LEU A 59 13.63 -4.79 8.72
N ILE A 60 13.52 -5.93 8.04
CA ILE A 60 13.08 -5.99 6.64
C ILE A 60 11.65 -5.49 6.52
N ALA A 61 10.75 -5.91 7.41
CA ALA A 61 9.35 -5.47 7.43
C ALA A 61 9.23 -3.94 7.60
N ILE A 62 9.94 -3.37 8.58
CA ILE A 62 10.05 -1.92 8.77
C ILE A 62 10.57 -1.23 7.52
N GLY A 63 11.65 -1.74 6.93
CA GLY A 63 12.26 -1.17 5.73
C GLY A 63 11.30 -1.14 4.54
N LEU A 64 10.49 -2.18 4.37
CA LEU A 64 9.45 -2.26 3.34
C LEU A 64 8.33 -1.23 3.58
N VAL A 65 7.84 -1.10 4.81
CA VAL A 65 6.82 -0.08 5.14
C VAL A 65 7.39 1.33 4.95
N ALA A 66 8.63 1.59 5.37
CA ALA A 66 9.31 2.86 5.15
C ALA A 66 9.45 3.20 3.66
N LEU A 67 9.81 2.21 2.83
CA LEU A 67 9.88 2.36 1.38
C LEU A 67 8.50 2.69 0.79
N ALA A 68 7.46 1.99 1.25
CA ALA A 68 6.09 2.26 0.81
C ALA A 68 5.67 3.70 1.16
N VAL A 69 5.98 4.18 2.36
CA VAL A 69 5.72 5.57 2.80
C VAL A 69 6.48 6.56 1.93
N ALA A 70 7.75 6.32 1.62
CA ALA A 70 8.53 7.20 0.75
C ALA A 70 7.93 7.29 -0.66
N ILE A 71 7.51 6.15 -1.23
CA ILE A 71 6.90 6.09 -2.55
C ILE A 71 5.56 6.85 -2.57
N ILE A 72 4.66 6.62 -1.62
CA ILE A 72 3.32 7.26 -1.61
C ILE A 72 3.39 8.77 -1.29
N MET A 73 4.44 9.24 -0.59
CA MET A 73 4.67 10.67 -0.34
C MET A 73 5.26 11.40 -1.56
N THR A 74 5.86 10.68 -2.52
CA THR A 74 6.56 11.26 -3.66
C THR A 74 5.66 12.15 -4.55
N PRO A 75 4.40 11.78 -4.90
CA PRO A 75 3.51 12.64 -5.69
C PRO A 75 3.25 14.01 -5.04
N ALA A 76 3.03 14.04 -3.72
CA ALA A 76 2.81 15.28 -2.98
C ALA A 76 4.08 16.14 -2.95
N ALA A 77 5.26 15.52 -2.78
CA ALA A 77 6.54 16.22 -2.84
C ALA A 77 6.84 16.77 -4.24
N ALA A 78 6.53 16.00 -5.29
CA ALA A 78 6.68 16.44 -6.67
C ALA A 78 5.72 17.58 -7.01
N HIS A 79 4.46 17.50 -6.58
CA HIS A 79 3.46 18.55 -6.76
C HIS A 79 3.90 19.89 -6.16
N ARG A 80 4.57 19.89 -4.99
CA ARG A 80 5.11 21.12 -4.38
C ARG A 80 6.30 21.72 -5.12
N GLN A 81 6.98 20.95 -5.97
CA GLN A 81 8.15 21.40 -6.74
C GLN A 81 7.80 21.86 -8.15
N ILE A 82 6.66 21.45 -8.69
CA ILE A 82 6.17 21.86 -10.01
C ILE A 82 5.51 23.24 -9.89
N SER A 83 5.79 24.14 -10.83
CA SER A 83 5.13 25.46 -10.92
C SER A 83 3.61 25.30 -11.04
N ALA A 84 2.86 26.12 -10.31
CA ALA A 84 1.40 26.04 -10.16
C ALA A 84 0.58 26.12 -11.47
N GLU A 85 1.22 26.43 -12.60
CA GLU A 85 0.54 26.78 -13.84
C GLU A 85 0.30 25.60 -14.81
N THR A 86 0.87 24.41 -14.59
CA THR A 86 0.66 23.28 -15.52
C THR A 86 0.53 21.90 -14.84
N MET A 87 -0.71 21.39 -14.76
CA MET A 87 -0.97 19.97 -14.47
C MET A 87 -0.85 19.15 -15.74
N SER A 88 0.15 18.27 -15.79
CA SER A 88 0.42 17.44 -16.97
C SER A 88 -0.16 16.04 -16.81
N ARG A 89 -0.58 15.43 -17.93
CA ARG A 89 -0.93 13.99 -17.97
C ARG A 89 0.21 13.11 -17.49
N ALA A 90 1.46 13.53 -17.71
CA ALA A 90 2.65 12.82 -17.24
C ALA A 90 2.72 12.74 -15.72
N PHE A 91 2.39 13.83 -15.01
CA PHE A 91 2.33 13.85 -13.56
C PHE A 91 1.32 12.82 -13.04
N ILE A 92 0.09 12.81 -13.57
CA ILE A 92 -0.97 11.86 -13.17
C ILE A 92 -0.48 10.42 -13.38
N MET A 93 0.07 10.10 -14.56
CA MET A 93 0.57 8.73 -14.84
C MET A 93 1.69 8.31 -13.89
N VAL A 94 2.63 9.20 -13.56
CA VAL A 94 3.71 8.92 -12.62
C VAL A 94 3.16 8.73 -11.21
N ALA A 95 2.29 9.62 -10.75
CA ALA A 95 1.69 9.55 -9.43
C ALA A 95 0.84 8.29 -9.24
N THR A 96 0.03 7.89 -10.23
CA THR A 96 -0.73 6.64 -10.20
C THR A 96 0.20 5.43 -10.12
N ARG A 97 1.30 5.42 -10.87
CA ARG A 97 2.28 4.33 -10.81
C ARG A 97 2.97 4.26 -9.45
N LEU A 98 3.35 5.40 -8.87
CA LEU A 98 3.93 5.45 -7.53
C LEU A 98 2.95 4.90 -6.50
N LEU A 99 1.68 5.33 -6.52
CA LEU A 99 0.65 4.80 -5.63
C LEU A 99 0.57 3.26 -5.73
N LEU A 100 0.45 2.71 -6.95
CA LEU A 100 0.43 1.27 -7.19
C LEU A 100 1.71 0.55 -6.76
N TRP A 101 2.88 1.16 -6.95
CA TRP A 101 4.17 0.59 -6.58
C TRP A 101 4.40 0.59 -5.08
N SER A 102 3.76 1.49 -4.33
CA SER A 102 3.81 1.52 -2.86
C SER A 102 3.05 0.36 -2.21
N MET A 103 2.03 -0.16 -2.88
CA MET A 103 1.17 -1.22 -2.34
C MET A 103 1.93 -2.53 -2.12
N LEU A 104 2.81 -2.94 -3.05
CA LEU A 104 3.53 -4.20 -2.93
C LEU A 104 4.48 -4.26 -1.69
N PRO A 105 5.39 -3.31 -1.46
CA PRO A 105 6.22 -3.31 -0.26
C PRO A 105 5.38 -3.19 1.01
N LEU A 106 4.26 -2.45 1.00
CA LEU A 106 3.33 -2.40 2.13
C LEU A 106 2.74 -3.78 2.46
N ALA A 107 2.21 -4.51 1.46
CA ALA A 107 1.68 -5.85 1.66
C ALA A 107 2.74 -6.81 2.22
N LEU A 108 3.95 -6.78 1.66
CA LEU A 108 5.06 -7.62 2.14
C LEU A 108 5.43 -7.30 3.58
N GLY A 109 5.55 -6.01 3.94
CA GLY A 109 5.85 -5.58 5.31
C GLY A 109 4.81 -6.09 6.32
N ILE A 110 3.52 -5.92 6.01
CA ILE A 110 2.41 -6.40 6.85
C ILE A 110 2.45 -7.93 7.01
N CYS A 111 2.71 -8.67 5.92
CA CYS A 111 2.77 -10.13 5.98
C CYS A 111 3.95 -10.66 6.80
N LEU A 112 5.10 -9.97 6.75
CA LEU A 112 6.26 -10.30 7.58
C LEU A 112 5.98 -10.07 9.06
N ASP A 113 5.38 -8.93 9.42
CA ASP A 113 4.96 -8.67 10.80
C ASP A 113 3.91 -9.69 11.27
N PHE A 114 2.98 -10.05 10.40
CA PHE A 114 1.97 -11.06 10.70
C PHE A 114 2.59 -12.44 10.99
N ASP A 115 3.59 -12.87 10.20
CA ASP A 115 4.34 -14.10 10.49
C ASP A 115 5.08 -14.00 11.83
N LEU A 116 5.71 -12.85 12.11
CA LEU A 116 6.45 -12.61 13.35
C LEU A 116 5.55 -12.70 14.59
N VAL A 117 4.40 -12.01 14.55
CA VAL A 117 3.39 -12.05 15.61
C VAL A 117 2.79 -13.45 15.72
N GLY A 118 2.52 -14.11 14.60
CA GLY A 118 2.06 -15.49 14.56
C GLY A 118 3.02 -16.44 15.28
N ARG A 119 4.34 -16.32 15.05
CA ARG A 119 5.37 -17.13 15.73
C ARG A 119 5.43 -16.87 17.22
N LEU A 120 5.14 -15.63 17.64
CA LEU A 120 5.10 -15.26 19.06
C LEU A 120 3.90 -15.89 19.78
N ILE A 121 2.76 -16.02 19.11
CA ILE A 121 1.49 -16.54 19.68
C ILE A 121 1.42 -18.07 19.59
N LEU A 122 1.66 -18.62 18.40
CA LEU A 122 1.46 -20.04 18.08
C LEU A 122 2.75 -20.87 18.22
N GLY A 123 3.88 -20.22 18.46
CA GLY A 123 5.20 -20.83 18.41
C GLY A 123 5.79 -20.88 17.00
N ARG A 124 7.08 -21.23 16.92
CA ARG A 124 7.81 -21.32 15.65
C ARG A 124 7.37 -22.56 14.88
N GLY A 125 6.69 -22.39 13.76
CA GLY A 125 6.22 -23.50 12.94
C GLY A 125 5.83 -23.07 11.52
N VAL A 126 5.60 -24.05 10.65
CA VAL A 126 5.23 -23.82 9.25
C VAL A 126 3.86 -23.14 9.13
N LEU A 127 2.97 -23.36 10.11
CA LEU A 127 1.61 -22.82 10.10
C LEU A 127 1.59 -21.29 10.00
N THR A 128 2.45 -20.57 10.73
CA THR A 128 2.47 -19.09 10.71
C THR A 128 2.85 -18.57 9.33
N THR A 129 3.82 -19.23 8.69
CA THR A 129 4.30 -18.88 7.36
C THR A 129 3.23 -19.18 6.30
N VAL A 130 2.47 -20.27 6.45
CA VAL A 130 1.33 -20.57 5.57
C VAL A 130 0.23 -19.51 5.71
N LEU A 131 -0.09 -19.09 6.93
CA LEU A 131 -1.08 -18.03 7.16
C LEU A 131 -0.62 -16.68 6.60
N ALA A 132 0.66 -16.33 6.77
CA ALA A 132 1.23 -15.13 6.19
C ALA A 132 1.24 -15.17 4.65
N ALA A 133 1.55 -16.32 4.05
CA ALA A 133 1.47 -16.51 2.60
C ALA A 133 0.01 -16.43 2.08
N ALA A 134 -0.95 -16.98 2.83
CA ALA A 134 -2.37 -16.85 2.51
C ALA A 134 -2.83 -15.38 2.59
N LEU A 135 -2.40 -14.64 3.61
CA LEU A 135 -2.67 -13.21 3.74
C LEU A 135 -2.05 -12.41 2.57
N PHE A 136 -0.82 -12.75 2.18
CA PHE A 136 -0.19 -12.14 1.01
C PHE A 136 -0.98 -12.41 -0.27
N LEU A 137 -1.47 -13.64 -0.45
CA LEU A 137 -2.33 -13.98 -1.58
C LEU A 137 -3.64 -13.18 -1.58
N VAL A 138 -4.23 -12.92 -0.41
CA VAL A 138 -5.39 -12.04 -0.28
C VAL A 138 -5.05 -10.63 -0.76
N PHE A 139 -3.94 -10.04 -0.30
CA PHE A 139 -3.49 -8.72 -0.79
C PHE A 139 -3.28 -8.69 -2.30
N VAL A 140 -2.56 -9.66 -2.84
CA VAL A 140 -2.30 -9.74 -4.29
C VAL A 140 -3.60 -9.89 -5.07
N THR A 141 -4.52 -10.71 -4.56
CA THR A 141 -5.81 -10.94 -5.20
C THR A 141 -6.66 -9.68 -5.20
N LEU A 142 -6.86 -9.05 -4.04
CA LEU A 142 -7.72 -7.88 -3.92
C LEU A 142 -7.16 -6.65 -4.63
N TRP A 143 -5.84 -6.43 -4.59
CA TRP A 143 -5.23 -5.21 -5.12
C TRP A 143 -4.82 -5.32 -6.58
N PHE A 144 -4.45 -6.51 -7.07
CA PHE A 144 -3.89 -6.67 -8.42
C PHE A 144 -4.69 -7.58 -9.33
N LEU A 145 -5.23 -8.69 -8.82
CA LEU A 145 -5.98 -9.64 -9.67
C LEU A 145 -7.42 -9.16 -9.88
N LEU A 146 -8.13 -8.81 -8.81
CA LEU A 146 -9.54 -8.42 -8.84
C LEU A 146 -9.79 -7.20 -9.75
N PRO A 147 -9.01 -6.11 -9.70
CA PRO A 147 -9.18 -4.98 -10.63
C PRO A 147 -8.85 -5.32 -12.09
N ARG A 148 -8.07 -6.40 -12.33
CA ARG A 148 -7.72 -6.86 -13.69
C ARG A 148 -8.72 -7.87 -14.25
N MET A 149 -9.58 -8.46 -13.42
CA MET A 149 -10.58 -9.43 -13.86
C MET A 149 -11.60 -8.75 -14.77
N ARG A 150 -11.81 -9.33 -15.97
CA ARG A 150 -12.71 -8.76 -16.99
C ARG A 150 -14.15 -8.63 -16.49
N SER A 151 -14.64 -9.60 -15.72
CA SER A 151 -15.98 -9.58 -15.14
C SER A 151 -16.20 -8.38 -14.21
N VAL A 152 -15.21 -8.05 -13.36
CA VAL A 152 -15.30 -6.88 -12.47
C VAL A 152 -15.23 -5.59 -13.28
N ARG A 153 -14.39 -5.54 -14.31
CA ARG A 153 -14.32 -4.38 -15.22
C ARG A 153 -15.62 -4.19 -16.00
N GLU A 154 -16.28 -5.28 -16.40
CA GLU A 154 -17.57 -5.24 -17.10
C GLU A 154 -18.69 -4.83 -16.15
N THR A 155 -18.79 -5.36 -14.93
CA THR A 155 -19.79 -4.91 -13.94
C THR A 155 -19.62 -3.43 -13.58
N LEU A 156 -18.40 -2.98 -13.31
CA LEU A 156 -18.13 -1.56 -13.02
C LEU A 156 -18.41 -0.66 -14.23
N ALA A 157 -18.21 -1.16 -15.46
CA ALA A 157 -18.54 -0.43 -16.69
C ALA A 157 -20.03 -0.51 -17.07
N LEU A 158 -20.82 -1.37 -16.41
CA LEU A 158 -22.28 -1.48 -16.59
C LEU A 158 -23.06 -0.66 -15.54
N GLU A 159 -22.40 -0.23 -14.46
CA GLU A 159 -22.96 0.71 -13.48
C GLU A 159 -22.72 2.20 -13.84
N GLU A 160 -21.93 2.49 -14.89
CA GLU A 160 -21.72 3.83 -15.50
C GLU A 160 -22.63 4.08 -16.71
#